data_AF-A0A1S1GWT0-F1
#
_entry.id   AF-A0A1S1GWT0-F1
#
_cell.length_a   1.000
_cell.length_b   1.000
_cell.length_c   1.000
_cell.angle_alpha   90.00
_cell.angle_beta   90.00
_cell.angle_gamma   90.00
#
_symmetry.space_group_name_H-M   'P 1'
#
loop_
_entity.id
_entity.type
_entity.pdbx_description
1 polymer ?
#
loop_
_entity_poly.entity_id
_entity_poly.type
_entity_poly.pdbx_seq_one_letter_code
_entity_poly.pdbx_strand_id
1 'polypeptide(L)'
;MKKLITSLLCTTICGTVLTTGSVNAQADSSTNSNSLKELQDEGVVSKSITEEQWKQIQAENRAEEAKFEKEVEAQWWKQQKQDQIDRENRKRKKKFHLKKGDFFITNGTDSKGFTGHAAIYLGNGKIKEAPGFKRPVKVKRFYEWKKATLKKKKGHPKHRYIGVYRAPKKYRGKAGRYAASHFSHVPYNITPNIYSKSPTYCSKLVWQSYYYGAGPSSVHLLSQPQFIIYPYSLNRYIKSKAVRVYKRG
;
A
#
# COMPACT_ATOMS: atom_id res chain seq x y z
N MET A 1 -62.93 9.37 -49.58
CA MET A 1 -62.18 9.77 -48.37
C MET A 1 -60.69 9.66 -48.68
N LYS A 2 -60.19 10.61 -49.49
CA LYS A 2 -59.33 11.76 -49.16
C LYS A 2 -57.93 11.36 -48.66
N LYS A 3 -57.00 11.29 -49.63
CA LYS A 3 -55.56 11.48 -49.48
C LYS A 3 -55.20 12.96 -49.70
N LEU A 4 -54.04 13.34 -49.15
CA LEU A 4 -53.15 14.47 -49.49
C LEU A 4 -53.63 15.88 -49.13
N ILE A 5 -52.80 16.58 -48.34
CA ILE A 5 -52.08 17.80 -48.77
C ILE A 5 -50.93 18.04 -47.76
N THR A 6 -49.72 18.07 -48.29
CA THR A 6 -48.48 18.58 -47.71
C THR A 6 -48.57 20.10 -47.53
N SER A 7 -48.15 20.62 -46.37
CA SER A 7 -47.91 22.05 -46.17
C SER A 7 -46.53 22.26 -45.54
N LEU A 8 -45.72 23.03 -46.26
CA LEU A 8 -44.44 23.60 -45.86
C LEU A 8 -44.66 24.59 -44.71
N LEU A 9 -43.82 24.55 -43.67
CA LEU A 9 -43.55 25.73 -42.86
C LEU A 9 -42.06 25.85 -42.59
N CYS A 10 -41.52 26.91 -43.16
CA CYS A 10 -40.17 27.43 -42.97
C CYS A 10 -40.16 28.24 -41.67
N THR A 11 -39.36 27.86 -40.69
CA THR A 11 -38.94 28.76 -39.61
C THR A 11 -37.44 28.61 -39.35
N THR A 12 -36.73 29.61 -39.83
CA THR A 12 -35.39 30.02 -39.41
C THR A 12 -35.37 30.30 -37.91
N ILE A 13 -34.54 29.59 -37.14
CA ILE A 13 -34.15 30.01 -35.79
C ILE A 13 -32.63 29.91 -35.65
N CYS A 14 -32.03 31.10 -35.53
CA CYS A 14 -30.77 31.46 -34.89
C CYS A 14 -29.79 30.33 -34.53
N GLY A 15 -28.66 30.31 -35.24
CA GLY A 15 -27.45 29.67 -34.77
C GLY A 15 -26.97 30.30 -33.46
N THR A 16 -26.92 29.50 -32.41
CA THR A 16 -26.09 29.79 -31.24
C THR A 16 -24.80 29.01 -31.39
N VAL A 17 -23.71 29.73 -31.58
CA VAL A 17 -22.35 29.20 -31.51
C VAL A 17 -22.12 28.80 -30.06
N LEU A 18 -22.20 27.50 -29.76
CA LEU A 18 -21.69 26.96 -28.51
C LEU A 18 -20.17 26.96 -28.59
N THR A 19 -19.56 28.00 -28.05
CA THR A 19 -18.15 28.02 -27.69
C THR A 19 -17.93 26.92 -26.66
N THR A 20 -17.30 25.82 -27.08
CA THR A 20 -16.81 24.78 -26.16
C THR A 20 -15.59 25.32 -25.44
N GLY A 21 -15.85 26.16 -24.43
CA GLY A 21 -14.88 26.49 -23.40
C GLY A 21 -14.49 25.19 -22.71
N SER A 22 -13.24 24.78 -22.90
CA SER A 22 -12.63 23.64 -22.23
C SER A 22 -12.66 23.89 -20.72
N VAL A 23 -13.68 23.35 -20.05
CA VAL A 23 -13.68 23.24 -18.59
C VAL A 23 -12.61 22.22 -18.24
N ASN A 24 -11.49 22.72 -17.75
CA ASN A 24 -10.54 21.92 -16.98
C ASN A 24 -11.29 21.40 -15.75
N ALA A 25 -11.94 20.25 -15.90
CA ALA A 25 -12.47 19.48 -14.81
C ALA A 25 -11.28 18.97 -14.00
N GLN A 26 -10.83 19.80 -13.06
CA GLN A 26 -10.02 19.36 -11.94
C GLN A 26 -10.79 18.21 -11.29
N ALA A 27 -10.25 17.00 -11.42
CA ALA A 27 -10.85 15.81 -10.89
C ALA A 27 -10.85 15.91 -9.35
N ASP A 28 -11.96 16.42 -8.81
CA ASP A 28 -12.27 16.34 -7.38
C ASP A 28 -12.51 14.88 -7.02
N SER A 29 -11.41 14.18 -6.77
CA SER A 29 -11.42 12.89 -6.09
C SER A 29 -11.82 13.13 -4.64
N SER A 30 -13.12 13.03 -4.37
CA SER A 30 -13.69 13.08 -3.03
C SER A 30 -13.11 11.98 -2.14
N THR A 31 -12.15 12.39 -1.32
CA THR A 31 -11.74 11.69 -0.10
C THR A 31 -11.58 12.77 0.94
N ASN A 32 -12.39 12.73 2.01
CA ASN A 32 -12.31 13.62 3.16
C ASN A 32 -10.84 13.82 3.60
N SER A 33 -10.21 14.88 3.11
CA SER A 33 -8.84 15.23 3.43
C SER A 33 -8.90 16.01 4.73
N ASN A 34 -8.78 15.32 5.85
CA ASN A 34 -8.54 15.98 7.13
C ASN A 34 -7.31 16.90 6.97
N SER A 35 -7.38 18.10 7.53
CA SER A 35 -6.23 19.00 7.52
C SER A 35 -5.05 18.37 8.27
N LEU A 36 -3.81 18.73 7.94
CA LEU A 36 -2.65 18.22 8.68
C LEU A 36 -2.78 18.55 10.18
N LYS A 37 -3.30 19.73 10.51
CA LYS A 37 -3.56 20.13 11.90
C LYS A 37 -4.45 19.13 12.63
N GLU A 38 -5.58 18.73 12.03
CA GLU A 38 -6.45 17.68 12.59
C GLU A 38 -5.71 16.35 12.76
N LEU A 39 -4.88 15.96 11.80
CA LEU A 39 -4.07 14.74 11.90
C LEU A 39 -3.02 14.79 13.00
N GLN A 40 -2.48 15.97 13.27
CA GLN A 40 -1.51 16.21 14.33
C GLN A 40 -2.17 16.25 15.71
N ASP A 41 -3.33 16.91 15.81
CA ASP A 41 -4.12 16.98 17.04
C ASP A 41 -4.66 15.61 17.44
N GLU A 42 -5.04 14.80 16.44
CA GLU A 42 -5.40 13.40 16.64
C GLU A 42 -4.21 12.51 16.98
N GLY A 43 -2.97 12.92 16.67
CA GLY A 43 -1.75 12.12 16.87
C GLY A 43 -1.51 11.06 15.78
N VAL A 44 -2.14 11.18 14.61
CA VAL A 44 -1.88 10.36 13.42
C VAL A 44 -0.51 10.71 12.81
N VAL A 45 -0.22 12.00 12.72
CA VAL A 45 0.99 12.57 12.11
C VAL A 45 1.77 13.35 13.16
N SER A 46 3.09 13.31 13.13
CA SER A 46 3.94 14.04 14.05
C SER A 46 3.73 15.55 13.91
N LYS A 47 3.69 16.27 15.04
CA LYS A 47 3.71 17.76 15.08
C LYS A 47 4.97 18.36 14.45
N SER A 48 6.01 17.56 14.25
CA SER A 48 7.25 17.96 13.59
C SER A 48 7.17 18.02 12.06
N ILE A 49 6.07 17.57 11.45
CA ILE A 49 5.89 17.57 10.00
C ILE A 49 5.21 18.88 9.60
N THR A 50 5.78 19.62 8.65
CA THR A 50 5.15 20.84 8.09
C THR A 50 4.10 20.51 7.03
N GLU A 51 3.26 21.48 6.65
CA GLU A 51 2.29 21.33 5.57
C GLU A 51 2.95 20.99 4.23
N GLU A 52 4.08 21.61 3.91
CA GLU A 52 4.87 21.36 2.70
C GLU A 52 5.40 19.93 2.70
N GLN A 53 6.00 19.50 3.83
CA GLN A 53 6.48 18.13 3.99
C GLN A 53 5.34 17.12 3.88
N TRP A 54 4.16 17.42 4.44
CA TRP A 54 3.01 16.54 4.35
C TRP A 54 2.49 16.39 2.92
N LYS A 55 2.38 17.51 2.18
CA LYS A 55 2.03 17.49 0.75
C LYS A 55 3.03 16.67 -0.06
N GLN A 56 4.33 16.82 0.20
CA GLN A 56 5.37 16.02 -0.43
C GLN A 56 5.22 14.52 -0.11
N ILE A 57 5.01 14.17 1.16
CA ILE A 57 4.77 12.79 1.61
C ILE A 57 3.57 12.18 0.88
N GLN A 58 2.46 12.92 0.76
CA GLN A 58 1.27 12.45 0.05
C GLN A 58 1.54 12.26 -1.45
N ALA A 59 2.22 13.20 -2.09
CA ALA A 59 2.57 13.13 -3.51
C ALA A 59 3.50 11.93 -3.81
N GLU A 60 4.56 11.77 -3.01
CA GLU A 60 5.49 10.64 -3.13
C GLU A 60 4.81 9.30 -2.87
N ASN A 61 3.94 9.22 -1.86
CA ASN A 61 3.19 8.00 -1.57
C ASN A 61 2.29 7.61 -2.75
N ARG A 62 1.57 8.57 -3.34
CA ARG A 62 0.73 8.33 -4.53
C ARG A 62 1.57 7.88 -5.74
N ALA A 63 2.75 8.46 -5.93
CA ALA A 63 3.66 8.05 -7.00
C ALA A 63 4.18 6.62 -6.80
N GLU A 64 4.57 6.25 -5.57
CA GLU A 64 5.01 4.89 -5.26
C GLU A 64 3.86 3.88 -5.28
N GLU A 65 2.62 4.28 -4.94
CA GLU A 65 1.41 3.47 -5.11
C GLU A 65 1.23 3.06 -6.58
N ALA A 66 1.28 4.01 -7.50
CA ALA A 66 1.12 3.75 -8.94
C ALA A 66 2.23 2.82 -9.48
N LYS A 67 3.46 2.96 -9.01
CA LYS A 67 4.57 2.04 -9.36
C LYS A 67 4.33 0.64 -8.81
N PHE A 68 3.99 0.54 -7.53
CA PHE A 68 3.70 -0.72 -6.87
C PHE A 68 2.57 -1.48 -7.56
N GLU A 69 1.47 -0.81 -7.93
CA GLU A 69 0.35 -1.45 -8.62
C GLU A 69 0.75 -2.03 -9.98
N LYS A 70 1.56 -1.32 -10.76
CA LYS A 70 2.10 -1.83 -12.04
C LYS A 70 3.01 -3.04 -11.81
N GLU A 71 3.94 -2.94 -10.86
CA GLU A 71 4.90 -4.01 -10.56
C GLU A 71 4.22 -5.27 -10.04
N VAL A 72 3.29 -5.12 -9.09
CA VAL A 72 2.61 -6.24 -8.44
C VAL A 72 1.66 -6.95 -9.42
N GLU A 73 1.03 -6.22 -10.33
CA GLU A 73 0.20 -6.80 -11.38
C GLU A 73 1.04 -7.57 -12.41
N ALA A 74 2.17 -7.00 -12.85
CA ALA A 74 3.11 -7.71 -13.72
C ALA A 74 3.64 -8.99 -13.07
N GLN A 75 3.99 -8.93 -11.78
CA GLN A 75 4.40 -10.11 -11.00
C GLN A 75 3.28 -11.14 -10.87
N TRP A 76 2.04 -10.70 -10.68
CA TRP A 76 0.89 -11.59 -10.60
C TRP A 76 0.69 -12.35 -11.91
N TRP A 77 0.76 -11.67 -13.06
CA TRP A 77 0.66 -12.32 -14.37
C TRP A 77 1.79 -13.31 -14.62
N LYS A 78 3.04 -12.96 -14.29
CA LYS A 78 4.17 -13.91 -14.35
C LYS A 78 3.93 -15.15 -13.50
N GLN A 79 3.38 -14.95 -12.29
CA GLN A 79 3.01 -16.06 -11.41
C GLN A 79 1.91 -16.94 -12.00
N GLN A 80 0.87 -16.37 -12.63
CA GLN A 80 -0.20 -17.14 -13.26
C GLN A 80 0.31 -17.98 -14.44
N LYS A 81 1.16 -17.41 -15.29
CA LYS A 81 1.78 -18.13 -16.42
C LYS A 81 2.63 -19.30 -15.94
N GLN A 82 3.46 -19.08 -14.91
CA GLN A 82 4.25 -20.18 -14.33
C GLN A 82 3.35 -21.25 -13.70
N ASP A 83 2.30 -20.84 -12.99
CA ASP A 83 1.35 -21.77 -12.38
C ASP A 83 0.61 -22.60 -13.44
N GLN A 84 0.35 -22.05 -14.63
CA GLN A 84 -0.20 -22.77 -15.77
C GLN A 84 0.80 -23.80 -16.34
N ILE A 85 2.02 -23.38 -16.63
CA ILE A 85 3.10 -24.26 -17.14
C ILE A 85 3.36 -25.43 -16.18
N ASP A 86 3.37 -25.17 -14.86
CA ASP A 86 3.57 -26.22 -13.86
C ASP A 86 2.43 -27.25 -13.86
N ARG A 87 1.18 -26.81 -14.09
CA ARG A 87 0.01 -27.69 -14.21
C ARG A 87 0.09 -28.55 -15.47
N GLU A 88 0.39 -27.94 -16.61
CA GLU A 88 0.51 -28.62 -17.90
C GLU A 88 1.60 -29.69 -17.87
N ASN A 89 2.74 -29.38 -17.25
CA ASN A 89 3.85 -30.34 -17.10
C ASN A 89 3.63 -31.40 -16.01
N ARG A 90 2.46 -31.44 -15.34
CA ARG A 90 2.16 -32.32 -14.19
C ARG A 90 3.25 -32.31 -13.11
N LYS A 91 4.00 -31.20 -12.99
CA LYS A 91 5.13 -31.10 -12.05
C LYS A 91 4.56 -31.06 -10.64
N ARG A 92 5.13 -31.86 -9.72
CA ARG A 92 4.74 -31.84 -8.31
C ARG A 92 5.08 -30.49 -7.71
N LYS A 93 4.10 -29.59 -7.66
CA LYS A 93 4.30 -28.21 -7.21
C LYS A 93 4.80 -28.18 -5.77
N LYS A 94 5.97 -27.60 -5.54
CA LYS A 94 6.38 -27.23 -4.17
C LYS A 94 5.40 -26.16 -3.67
N LYS A 95 4.58 -26.50 -2.68
CA LYS A 95 3.64 -25.57 -2.07
C LYS A 95 4.40 -24.35 -1.56
N PHE A 96 3.91 -23.16 -1.87
CA PHE A 96 4.53 -21.95 -1.36
C PHE A 96 4.31 -21.87 0.15
N HIS A 97 5.42 -21.77 0.89
CA HIS A 97 5.40 -21.56 2.32
C HIS A 97 6.01 -20.19 2.65
N LEU A 98 5.28 -19.44 3.47
CA LEU A 98 5.82 -18.26 4.13
C LEU A 98 6.97 -18.67 5.04
N LYS A 99 7.94 -17.78 5.16
CA LYS A 99 9.09 -17.97 6.02
C LYS A 99 9.20 -16.80 6.97
N LYS A 100 9.56 -17.07 8.24
CA LYS A 100 9.80 -16.02 9.25
C LYS A 100 10.69 -14.91 8.65
N GLY A 101 10.21 -13.68 8.80
CA GLY A 101 10.81 -12.47 8.22
C GLY A 101 10.29 -12.05 6.85
N ASP A 102 9.55 -12.90 6.13
CA ASP A 102 8.83 -12.44 4.94
C ASP A 102 7.95 -11.24 5.34
N PHE A 103 7.94 -10.21 4.51
CA PHE A 103 7.13 -9.02 4.75
C PHE A 103 6.18 -8.78 3.60
N PHE A 104 5.16 -7.99 3.89
CA PHE A 104 4.01 -7.77 3.02
C PHE A 104 3.91 -6.29 2.70
N ILE A 105 3.56 -5.98 1.45
CA ILE A 105 3.12 -4.67 0.99
C ILE A 105 1.73 -4.85 0.39
N THR A 106 0.81 -3.96 0.73
CA THR A 106 -0.60 -4.06 0.30
C THR A 106 -1.10 -2.70 -0.15
N ASN A 107 -1.98 -2.68 -1.15
CA ASN A 107 -2.75 -1.49 -1.54
C ASN A 107 -4.06 -1.34 -0.73
N GLY A 108 -4.06 -1.87 0.49
CA GLY A 108 -5.14 -1.66 1.45
C GLY A 108 -4.84 -0.47 2.36
N THR A 109 -5.73 0.51 2.37
CA THR A 109 -5.66 1.74 3.18
C THR A 109 -5.64 1.46 4.69
N ASP A 110 -4.88 2.23 5.48
CA ASP A 110 -5.46 3.20 6.44
C ASP A 110 -4.44 4.16 7.10
N SER A 111 -4.41 5.42 6.65
CA SER A 111 -4.38 6.59 7.53
C SER A 111 -4.58 7.87 6.70
N LYS A 112 -5.80 8.42 6.66
CA LYS A 112 -6.14 9.81 6.26
C LYS A 112 -5.11 10.56 5.36
N GLY A 113 -4.74 10.00 4.19
CA GLY A 113 -3.78 10.60 3.22
C GLY A 113 -2.44 9.88 3.03
N PHE A 114 -2.03 8.99 3.94
CA PHE A 114 -0.91 8.06 3.77
C PHE A 114 -1.46 6.64 3.53
N THR A 115 -1.46 6.23 2.26
CA THR A 115 -2.03 4.97 1.78
C THR A 115 -1.02 3.82 1.80
N GLY A 116 -1.53 2.62 1.57
CA GLY A 116 -0.77 1.37 1.65
C GLY A 116 -0.65 0.82 3.07
N HIS A 117 -0.19 -0.43 3.17
CA HIS A 117 0.06 -1.06 4.46
C HIS A 117 1.18 -2.09 4.37
N ALA A 118 1.90 -2.26 5.48
CA ALA A 118 2.97 -3.22 5.61
C ALA A 118 2.87 -4.05 6.89
N ALA A 119 3.31 -5.30 6.80
CA ALA A 119 3.36 -6.23 7.93
C ALA A 119 4.52 -7.21 7.77
N ILE A 120 4.93 -7.85 8.87
CA ILE A 120 6.01 -8.85 8.88
C ILE A 120 5.51 -10.19 9.42
N TYR A 121 5.90 -11.29 8.77
CA TYR A 121 5.57 -12.64 9.18
C TYR A 121 6.50 -13.14 10.29
N LEU A 122 5.91 -13.50 11.42
CA LEU A 122 6.63 -13.96 12.61
C LEU A 122 6.94 -15.47 12.58
N GLY A 123 6.44 -16.22 11.58
CA GLY A 123 6.41 -17.68 11.64
C GLY A 123 5.11 -18.21 12.26
N ASN A 124 4.90 -19.52 12.18
CA ASN A 124 3.78 -20.23 12.81
C ASN A 124 2.40 -19.61 12.52
N GLY A 125 2.23 -19.11 11.29
CA GLY A 125 0.96 -18.51 10.84
C GLY A 125 0.66 -17.14 11.45
N LYS A 126 1.61 -16.45 12.09
CA LYS A 126 1.39 -15.15 12.74
C LYS A 126 2.09 -14.01 11.97
N ILE A 127 1.47 -12.83 11.96
CA ILE A 127 2.03 -11.57 11.44
C ILE A 127 1.99 -10.50 12.53
N LYS A 128 2.91 -9.52 12.46
CA LYS A 128 2.84 -8.28 13.25
C LYS A 128 2.67 -7.09 12.31
N GLU A 129 1.79 -6.17 12.71
CA GLU A 129 1.46 -4.96 11.97
C GLU A 129 1.26 -3.78 12.93
N ALA A 130 1.50 -2.56 12.44
CA ALA A 130 1.01 -1.32 13.06
C ALA A 130 -0.24 -0.89 12.29
N PRO A 131 -1.45 -1.23 12.75
CA PRO A 131 -2.68 -1.28 11.95
C PRO A 131 -3.31 0.10 11.61
N GLY A 132 -2.65 1.20 11.91
CA GLY A 132 -3.18 2.56 11.71
C GLY A 132 -3.62 3.24 13.00
N PHE A 133 -4.30 4.37 12.82
CA PHE A 133 -4.68 5.29 13.89
C PHE A 133 -5.45 4.65 15.07
N LYS A 134 -5.18 5.13 16.30
CA LYS A 134 -5.77 4.68 17.59
C LYS A 134 -5.60 3.18 17.90
N ARG A 135 -4.83 2.45 17.11
CA ARG A 135 -4.64 1.02 17.27
C ARG A 135 -3.17 0.72 17.45
N PRO A 136 -2.74 0.22 18.63
CA PRO A 136 -1.36 -0.14 18.83
C PRO A 136 -0.95 -1.29 17.91
N VAL A 137 0.36 -1.47 17.79
CA VAL A 137 0.95 -2.64 17.14
C VAL A 137 0.36 -3.93 17.70
N LYS A 138 -0.01 -4.86 16.82
CA LYS A 138 -0.66 -6.12 17.21
C LYS A 138 -0.18 -7.30 16.38
N VAL A 139 -0.38 -8.49 16.94
CA VAL A 139 -0.16 -9.77 16.27
C VAL A 139 -1.49 -10.34 15.81
N LYS A 140 -1.54 -10.87 14.59
CA LYS A 140 -2.72 -11.54 14.03
C LYS A 140 -2.36 -12.85 13.37
N ARG A 141 -3.35 -13.72 13.18
CA ARG A 141 -3.19 -14.87 12.28
C ARG A 141 -3.12 -14.38 10.84
N PHE A 142 -2.13 -14.86 10.10
CA PHE A 142 -1.90 -14.52 8.70
C PHE A 142 -3.14 -14.79 7.84
N TYR A 143 -3.83 -15.90 8.08
CA TYR A 143 -5.03 -16.27 7.33
C TYR A 143 -6.14 -15.20 7.45
N GLU A 144 -6.46 -14.80 8.68
CA GLU A 144 -7.47 -13.78 8.97
C GLU A 144 -7.06 -12.42 8.44
N TRP A 145 -5.80 -12.04 8.65
CA TRP A 145 -5.25 -10.80 8.10
C TRP A 145 -5.34 -10.78 6.57
N LYS A 146 -4.86 -11.83 5.89
CA LYS A 146 -4.92 -11.95 4.43
C LYS A 146 -6.36 -11.85 3.91
N LYS A 147 -7.31 -12.56 4.53
CA LYS A 147 -8.74 -12.53 4.16
C LYS A 147 -9.31 -11.12 4.30
N ALA A 148 -9.02 -10.43 5.40
CA ALA A 148 -9.47 -9.07 5.64
C ALA A 148 -8.85 -8.06 4.66
N THR A 149 -7.53 -8.16 4.41
CA THR A 149 -6.78 -7.29 3.51
C THR A 149 -7.23 -7.41 2.06
N LEU A 150 -7.61 -8.62 1.64
CA LEU A 150 -8.11 -8.88 0.29
C LEU A 150 -9.63 -8.69 0.15
N LYS A 151 -10.38 -8.39 1.23
CA LYS A 151 -11.83 -8.19 1.13
C LYS A 151 -12.11 -6.90 0.35
N LYS A 152 -12.96 -6.99 -0.69
CA LYS A 152 -13.47 -5.81 -1.41
C LYS A 152 -14.28 -4.95 -0.45
N LYS A 153 -14.05 -3.65 -0.50
CA LYS A 153 -14.79 -2.64 0.25
C LYS A 153 -15.27 -1.59 -0.77
N LYS A 154 -16.46 -1.02 -0.56
CA LYS A 154 -16.99 0.05 -1.41
C LYS A 154 -15.99 1.22 -1.43
N GLY A 155 -15.63 1.75 -2.60
CA GLY A 155 -14.70 2.87 -2.75
C GLY A 155 -13.19 2.53 -2.68
N HIS A 156 -12.79 1.26 -2.71
CA HIS A 156 -11.36 0.86 -2.76
C HIS A 156 -10.91 0.48 -4.19
N PRO A 157 -9.59 0.39 -4.46
CA PRO A 157 -9.04 0.04 -5.78
C PRO A 157 -9.73 -1.18 -6.40
N LYS A 158 -9.86 -1.18 -7.73
CA LYS A 158 -10.52 -2.26 -8.50
C LYS A 158 -9.98 -3.65 -8.14
N HIS A 159 -8.69 -3.74 -7.80
CA HIS A 159 -8.02 -4.97 -7.37
C HIS A 159 -7.26 -4.78 -6.07
N ARG A 160 -7.27 -5.82 -5.22
CA ARG A 160 -6.56 -5.86 -3.93
C ARG A 160 -5.38 -6.81 -4.03
N TYR A 161 -4.21 -6.31 -3.67
CA TYR A 161 -2.96 -7.03 -3.74
C TYR A 161 -2.29 -7.15 -2.37
N ILE A 162 -1.61 -8.28 -2.18
CA ILE A 162 -0.59 -8.48 -1.16
C ILE A 162 0.65 -8.99 -1.88
N GLY A 163 1.65 -8.12 -2.03
CA GLY A 163 2.99 -8.50 -2.45
C GLY A 163 3.76 -9.08 -1.26
N VAL A 164 4.36 -10.26 -1.45
CA VAL A 164 5.21 -10.91 -0.44
C VAL A 164 6.66 -10.79 -0.87
N TYR A 165 7.47 -10.23 0.03
CA TYR A 165 8.89 -9.99 -0.19
C TYR A 165 9.71 -10.80 0.81
N ARG A 166 10.82 -11.36 0.31
CA ARG A 166 11.70 -12.22 1.09
C ARG A 166 13.14 -11.74 1.00
N ALA A 167 13.72 -11.45 2.17
CA ALA A 167 15.13 -11.16 2.30
C ALA A 167 16.00 -12.44 2.31
N PRO A 168 17.33 -12.32 2.10
CA PRO A 168 18.28 -13.43 2.25
C PRO A 168 18.14 -14.20 3.57
N LYS A 169 18.47 -15.50 3.55
CA LYS A 169 18.35 -16.41 4.71
C LYS A 169 19.06 -15.85 5.96
N LYS A 170 20.22 -15.22 5.80
CA LYS A 170 21.00 -14.61 6.88
C LYS A 170 20.30 -13.47 7.63
N TYR A 171 19.29 -12.83 7.02
CA TYR A 171 18.59 -11.67 7.60
C TYR A 171 17.17 -12.01 8.07
N ARG A 172 16.35 -12.64 7.22
CA ARG A 172 14.89 -12.77 7.47
C ARG A 172 14.54 -13.40 8.82
N GLY A 173 15.26 -14.44 9.24
CA GLY A 173 15.00 -15.10 10.52
C GLY A 173 15.27 -14.21 11.73
N LYS A 174 16.30 -13.35 11.65
CA LYS A 174 16.64 -12.38 12.70
C LYS A 174 15.59 -11.27 12.78
N ALA A 175 15.20 -10.71 11.63
CA ALA A 175 14.18 -9.67 11.56
C ALA A 175 12.82 -10.14 12.13
N GLY A 176 12.37 -11.33 11.74
CA GLY A 176 11.12 -11.87 12.27
C GLY A 176 11.16 -12.20 13.77
N ARG A 177 12.35 -12.53 14.33
CA ARG A 177 12.52 -12.69 15.79
C ARG A 177 12.46 -11.36 16.52
N TYR A 178 13.17 -10.35 16.01
CA TYR A 178 13.14 -9.00 16.59
C TYR A 178 11.71 -8.43 16.60
N ALA A 179 11.00 -8.53 15.48
CA ALA A 179 9.59 -8.14 15.41
C ALA A 179 8.73 -8.88 16.43
N ALA A 180 8.98 -10.17 16.68
CA ALA A 180 8.20 -10.94 17.66
C ALA A 180 8.39 -10.41 19.09
N SER A 181 9.62 -10.10 19.50
CA SER A 181 9.95 -9.66 20.87
C SER A 181 9.83 -8.15 21.12
N HIS A 182 9.71 -7.33 20.08
CA HIS A 182 9.65 -5.87 20.18
C HIS A 182 8.30 -5.30 19.73
N PHE A 183 8.11 -4.00 19.90
CA PHE A 183 6.92 -3.26 19.47
C PHE A 183 5.62 -3.67 20.16
N SER A 184 5.68 -4.21 21.37
CA SER A 184 4.48 -4.47 22.17
C SER A 184 3.85 -3.14 22.60
N HIS A 185 2.57 -2.94 22.27
CA HIS A 185 1.79 -1.75 22.62
C HIS A 185 2.36 -0.41 22.11
N VAL A 186 3.24 -0.42 21.10
CA VAL A 186 3.77 0.83 20.53
C VAL A 186 2.66 1.59 19.79
N PRO A 187 2.45 2.89 20.07
CA PRO A 187 1.41 3.70 19.45
C PRO A 187 1.72 3.96 17.97
N TYR A 188 0.65 4.17 17.19
CA TYR A 188 0.74 4.53 15.78
C TYR A 188 0.95 6.03 15.61
N ASN A 189 1.97 6.44 14.87
CA ASN A 189 2.18 7.82 14.42
C ASN A 189 3.14 7.86 13.22
N ILE A 190 2.83 8.68 12.22
CA ILE A 190 3.69 8.95 11.08
C ILE A 190 4.72 10.00 11.50
N THR A 191 5.98 9.59 11.55
CA THR A 191 7.09 10.44 12.01
C THR A 191 8.32 10.24 11.10
N PRO A 192 9.07 11.31 10.79
CA PRO A 192 10.30 11.20 9.99
C PRO A 192 11.47 10.57 10.76
N ASN A 193 11.36 10.44 12.09
CA ASN A 193 12.38 9.76 12.88
C ASN A 193 12.20 8.24 12.78
N ILE A 194 12.88 7.64 11.81
CA ILE A 194 12.84 6.19 11.52
C ILE A 194 13.64 5.35 12.52
N TYR A 195 14.51 5.94 13.33
CA TYR A 195 15.36 5.24 14.29
C TYR A 195 14.69 5.15 15.67
N SER A 196 13.89 6.13 16.08
CA SER A 196 13.11 6.02 17.31
C SER A 196 12.16 4.81 17.27
N LYS A 197 12.17 3.97 18.31
CA LYS A 197 11.34 2.74 18.37
C LYS A 197 9.87 3.02 18.71
N SER A 198 9.55 4.21 19.20
CA SER A 198 8.20 4.67 19.55
C SER A 198 8.06 6.17 19.30
N PRO A 199 6.98 6.63 18.66
CA PRO A 199 5.90 5.86 18.03
C PRO A 199 6.33 5.19 16.71
N THR A 200 5.50 4.32 16.13
CA THR A 200 5.78 3.63 14.86
C THR A 200 4.63 3.70 13.87
N TYR A 201 4.93 3.43 12.59
CA TYR A 201 3.94 3.14 11.56
C TYR A 201 4.28 1.82 10.86
N CYS A 202 3.42 1.36 9.95
CA CYS A 202 3.43 -0.01 9.45
C CYS A 202 4.75 -0.40 8.75
N SER A 203 5.24 0.44 7.85
CA SER A 203 6.50 0.23 7.12
C SER A 203 7.73 0.50 7.97
N LYS A 204 7.71 1.50 8.85
CA LYS A 204 8.79 1.73 9.83
C LYS A 204 9.01 0.53 10.74
N LEU A 205 7.95 -0.09 11.26
CA LEU A 205 8.05 -1.30 12.07
C LEU A 205 8.79 -2.42 11.33
N VAL A 206 8.43 -2.65 10.07
CA VAL A 206 9.07 -3.70 9.26
C VAL A 206 10.53 -3.36 8.99
N TRP A 207 10.84 -2.14 8.57
CA TRP A 207 12.21 -1.70 8.32
C TRP A 207 13.07 -1.78 9.57
N GLN A 208 12.58 -1.29 10.72
CA GLN A 208 13.28 -1.35 12.00
C GLN A 208 13.52 -2.79 12.45
N SER A 209 12.60 -3.71 12.14
CA SER A 209 12.80 -5.13 12.41
C SER A 209 14.01 -5.69 11.66
N TYR A 210 14.25 -5.22 10.43
CA TYR A 210 15.44 -5.56 9.67
C TYR A 210 16.68 -4.83 10.18
N TYR A 211 16.61 -3.50 10.34
CA TYR A 211 17.73 -2.68 10.79
C TYR A 211 18.28 -3.13 12.15
N TYR A 212 17.43 -3.17 13.20
CA TYR A 212 17.85 -3.55 14.54
C TYR A 212 17.96 -5.06 14.74
N GLY A 213 17.09 -5.84 14.09
CA GLY A 213 17.08 -7.30 14.28
C GLY A 213 18.12 -8.04 13.44
N ALA A 214 18.23 -7.69 12.16
CA ALA A 214 19.14 -8.35 11.21
C ALA A 214 20.44 -7.58 10.95
N GLY A 215 20.53 -6.33 11.44
CA GLY A 215 21.68 -5.44 11.35
C GLY A 215 21.58 -4.46 10.17
N PRO A 216 22.32 -3.33 10.20
CA PRO A 216 22.28 -2.30 9.15
C PRO A 216 22.58 -2.85 7.74
N SER A 217 23.41 -3.89 7.62
CA SER A 217 23.72 -4.52 6.33
C SER A 217 22.52 -5.19 5.64
N SER A 218 21.40 -5.38 6.35
CA SER A 218 20.17 -5.97 5.81
C SER A 218 19.26 -4.97 5.09
N VAL A 219 19.50 -3.67 5.31
CA VAL A 219 18.78 -2.58 4.67
C VAL A 219 19.71 -1.84 3.71
N HIS A 220 19.14 -1.00 2.86
CA HIS A 220 19.90 -0.03 2.09
C HIS A 220 20.17 1.21 2.95
N LEU A 221 21.35 1.82 2.81
CA LEU A 221 21.68 3.05 3.52
C LEU A 221 20.74 4.16 3.08
N LEU A 222 20.24 4.93 4.05
CA LEU A 222 19.39 6.08 3.82
C LEU A 222 20.27 7.32 3.92
N SER A 223 20.25 8.15 2.88
CA SER A 223 21.11 9.33 2.78
C SER A 223 20.59 10.55 3.55
N GLN A 224 19.37 10.49 4.09
CA GLN A 224 18.70 11.63 4.73
C GLN A 224 18.37 11.34 6.20
N PRO A 225 18.65 12.28 7.13
CA PRO A 225 18.40 12.10 8.57
C PRO A 225 16.91 12.11 8.94
N GLN A 226 16.08 12.81 8.16
CA GLN A 226 14.62 12.79 8.28
C GLN A 226 14.03 12.17 7.01
N PHE A 227 13.35 11.03 7.17
CA PHE A 227 12.90 10.24 6.04
C PHE A 227 11.61 9.49 6.36
N ILE A 228 10.69 9.37 5.40
CA ILE A 228 9.51 8.52 5.53
C ILE A 228 9.69 7.26 4.68
N ILE A 229 9.54 6.10 5.32
CA ILE A 229 9.59 4.82 4.63
C ILE A 229 8.18 4.51 4.14
N TYR A 230 7.87 4.77 2.87
CA TYR A 230 6.54 4.49 2.34
C TYR A 230 6.25 2.98 2.29
N PRO A 231 5.01 2.53 2.58
CA PRO A 231 4.64 1.12 2.47
C PRO A 231 4.93 0.56 1.08
N TYR A 232 4.58 1.30 0.03
CA TYR A 232 4.70 0.85 -1.36
C TYR A 232 6.15 0.70 -1.85
N SER A 233 7.09 1.42 -1.25
CA SER A 233 8.51 1.37 -1.62
C SER A 233 9.38 0.66 -0.58
N LEU A 234 8.78 0.05 0.45
CA LEU A 234 9.49 -0.62 1.54
C LEU A 234 10.53 -1.65 1.06
N ASN A 235 10.23 -2.38 -0.02
CA ASN A 235 11.14 -3.36 -0.61
C ASN A 235 12.40 -2.75 -1.24
N ARG A 236 12.41 -1.45 -1.53
CA ARG A 236 13.59 -0.71 -2.02
C ARG A 236 14.56 -0.37 -0.88
N TYR A 237 14.09 -0.38 0.37
CA TYR A 237 14.91 -0.10 1.56
C TYR A 237 15.35 -1.36 2.30
N ILE A 238 14.81 -2.54 1.95
CA ILE A 238 15.19 -3.83 2.53
C ILE A 238 15.71 -4.74 1.42
N LYS A 239 16.92 -5.28 1.58
CA LYS A 239 17.52 -6.22 0.60
C LYS A 239 16.65 -7.46 0.45
N SER A 240 15.82 -7.50 -0.58
CA SER A 240 14.75 -8.48 -0.72
C SER A 240 14.32 -8.68 -2.17
N LYS A 241 13.51 -9.71 -2.41
CA LYS A 241 12.87 -9.95 -3.70
C LYS A 241 11.41 -10.36 -3.51
N ALA A 242 10.57 -10.03 -4.48
CA ALA A 242 9.21 -10.54 -4.55
C ALA A 242 9.23 -12.07 -4.74
N VAL A 243 8.38 -12.78 -3.99
CA VAL A 243 8.30 -14.25 -4.03
C VAL A 243 6.88 -14.79 -4.20
N ARG A 244 5.87 -13.96 -3.98
CA ARG A 244 4.46 -14.33 -4.10
C ARG A 244 3.61 -13.07 -4.20
N VAL A 245 2.59 -13.12 -5.04
CA VAL A 245 1.49 -12.17 -5.00
C VAL A 245 0.21 -12.91 -4.64
N TYR A 246 -0.56 -12.35 -3.71
CA TYR A 246 -1.96 -12.69 -3.53
C TYR A 246 -2.80 -11.56 -4.12
N LYS A 247 -3.66 -11.92 -5.07
CA LYS A 247 -4.67 -11.04 -5.65
C LYS A 247 -6.04 -11.61 -5.33
N ARG A 248 -7.02 -10.76 -5.08
CA ARG A 248 -8.43 -11.16 -5.20
C ARG A 248 -8.91 -10.79 -6.60
N GLY A 249 -9.37 -11.81 -7.33
CA GLY A 249 -10.16 -11.63 -8.55
C GLY A 249 -11.52 -11.03 -8.23
#